data_AF-A0A1Y1U6L8-F1
#
_entry.id   AF-A0A1Y1U6L8-F1
#
_cell.length_a   1.000
_cell.length_b   1.000
_cell.length_c   1.000
_cell.angle_alpha   90.00
_cell.angle_beta   90.00
_cell.angle_gamma   90.00
#
_symmetry.space_group_name_H-M   'P 1'
#
loop_
_entity.id
_entity.type
_entity.pdbx_description
1 polymer ?
#
loop_
_entity_poly.entity_id
_entity_poly.type
_entity_poly.pdbx_seq_one_letter_code
_entity_poly.pdbx_strand_id
1 'polypeptide(L)'
;MDSNSTPEAYQGPTRSAKLKPPRRPKLEDIKLAHVLNGHTCPPISFTDFASYLAKREMTLENLLFVLWFRSYSHRWAQASDTHRVPVPLTELHHRHDPFTHLTVSPDSWLDPIDQPMRDEAQRAFATFFQHGATRELNCTDDLRGFVGTCLRRSTAPEVFRPVYDEVYGTLEMQSLPRFIDLIRSNTNWKKQGYWCMVGAFDLLCGIILFVLLTLFLKPTHFSQRAIRLPSAIFVWFGSGSLYSAYRGFCSHVWGRSSMQIKPWELDEWARREDGTAEG
;
A
#
# COMPACT_ATOMS: atom_id res chain seq x y z
N MET A 1 53.23 -6.14 58.79
CA MET A 1 51.95 -6.20 59.53
C MET A 1 50.98 -5.25 58.84
N ASP A 2 50.44 -5.76 57.74
CA ASP A 2 49.07 -5.68 57.26
C ASP A 2 48.21 -4.49 57.71
N SER A 3 47.83 -3.67 56.74
CA SER A 3 46.44 -3.20 56.63
C SER A 3 46.05 -3.08 55.15
N ASN A 4 45.21 -4.03 54.75
CA ASN A 4 44.49 -4.16 53.49
C ASN A 4 43.86 -2.83 53.02
N SER A 5 44.22 -2.38 51.82
CA SER A 5 43.39 -1.48 51.01
C SER A 5 42.95 -2.22 49.74
N THR A 6 41.74 -2.76 49.76
CA THR A 6 41.08 -3.29 48.57
C THR A 6 40.63 -2.14 47.67
N PRO A 7 40.88 -2.17 46.34
CA PRO A 7 40.34 -1.19 45.42
C PRO A 7 38.84 -1.42 45.22
N GLU A 8 38.04 -0.35 45.34
CA GLU A 8 36.62 -0.32 45.03
C GLU A 8 36.35 -0.87 43.63
N ALA A 9 35.57 -1.95 43.56
CA ALA A 9 35.13 -2.53 42.31
C ALA A 9 34.18 -1.55 41.60
N TYR A 10 34.54 -1.18 40.37
CA TYR A 10 33.71 -0.40 39.45
C TYR A 10 32.35 -1.11 39.25
N GLN A 11 31.29 -0.59 39.87
CA GLN A 11 29.92 -1.05 39.64
C GLN A 11 29.41 -0.47 38.34
N GLY A 12 29.51 -1.25 37.27
CA GLY A 12 28.90 -0.95 35.98
C GLY A 12 27.38 -0.78 36.08
N PRO A 13 26.75 -0.09 35.11
CA PRO A 13 25.33 0.23 35.16
C PRO A 13 24.48 -1.04 35.28
N THR A 14 23.61 -1.00 36.28
CA THR A 14 22.65 -2.02 36.65
C THR A 14 21.72 -2.34 35.49
N ARG A 15 21.75 -3.62 35.08
CA ARG A 15 20.66 -4.41 34.49
C ARG A 15 19.75 -3.60 33.56
N SER A 16 20.13 -3.51 32.29
CA SER A 16 19.30 -3.02 31.18
C SER A 16 17.85 -3.44 31.37
N ALA A 17 16.99 -2.46 31.68
CA ALA A 17 15.56 -2.64 31.56
C ALA A 17 15.32 -3.15 30.14
N LYS A 18 14.87 -4.40 30.00
CA LYS A 18 14.45 -4.95 28.71
C LYS A 18 13.31 -4.06 28.24
N LEU A 19 13.63 -3.04 27.43
CA LEU A 19 12.66 -2.28 26.68
C LEU A 19 11.84 -3.30 25.92
N LYS A 20 10.56 -3.39 26.29
CA LYS A 20 9.60 -4.26 25.61
C LYS A 20 9.71 -3.91 24.13
N PRO A 21 10.02 -4.87 23.24
CA PRO A 21 10.15 -4.57 21.83
C PRO A 21 8.86 -3.87 21.38
N PRO A 22 8.97 -2.81 20.56
CA PRO A 22 7.80 -2.07 20.10
C PRO A 22 6.79 -3.06 19.52
N ARG A 23 5.51 -2.88 19.86
CA ARG A 23 4.44 -3.69 19.27
C ARG A 23 4.61 -3.62 17.75
N ARG A 24 4.70 -4.78 17.10
CA ARG A 24 4.67 -4.84 15.64
C ARG A 24 3.35 -4.20 15.20
N PRO A 25 3.37 -3.18 14.33
CA PRO A 25 2.14 -2.57 13.84
C PRO A 25 1.33 -3.66 13.15
N LYS A 26 0.02 -3.64 13.35
CA LYS A 26 -0.84 -4.55 12.62
C LYS A 26 -0.92 -4.06 11.18
N LEU A 27 -1.22 -4.97 10.26
CA LEU A 27 -1.39 -4.63 8.84
C LEU A 27 -2.48 -3.55 8.61
N GLU A 28 -3.49 -3.53 9.50
CA GLU A 28 -4.56 -2.53 9.54
C GLU A 28 -4.11 -1.11 9.94
N ASP A 29 -2.92 -0.96 10.52
CA ASP A 29 -2.37 0.33 10.96
C ASP A 29 -1.49 1.00 9.88
N ILE A 30 -1.34 0.38 8.71
CA ILE A 30 -0.51 0.91 7.63
C ILE A 30 -1.23 2.08 6.95
N LYS A 31 -0.67 3.27 7.11
CA LYS A 31 -1.08 4.49 6.43
C LYS A 31 -0.32 4.69 5.13
N LEU A 32 -0.88 5.50 4.23
CA LEU A 32 -0.23 5.83 2.96
C LEU A 32 1.13 6.50 3.18
N ALA A 33 1.23 7.35 4.21
CA ALA A 33 2.48 8.00 4.60
C ALA A 33 3.64 7.00 4.87
N HIS A 34 3.36 5.83 5.45
CA HIS A 34 4.40 4.83 5.69
C HIS A 34 4.97 4.27 4.39
N VAL A 35 4.11 4.03 3.40
CA VAL A 35 4.50 3.54 2.06
C VAL A 35 5.26 4.62 1.32
N LEU A 36 4.75 5.86 1.30
CA LEU A 36 5.38 6.98 0.58
C LEU A 36 6.74 7.38 1.16
N ASN A 37 6.94 7.21 2.46
CA ASN A 37 8.21 7.56 3.12
C ASN A 37 9.21 6.39 3.13
N GLY A 38 8.89 5.25 2.50
CA GLY A 38 9.79 4.09 2.47
C GLY A 38 9.95 3.37 3.81
N HIS A 39 9.00 3.54 4.74
CA HIS A 39 9.01 2.84 6.03
C HIS A 39 8.49 1.40 5.92
N THR A 40 8.11 0.95 4.72
CA THR A 40 7.63 -0.39 4.42
C THR A 40 8.62 -1.14 3.52
N CYS A 41 8.65 -2.46 3.65
CA CYS A 41 9.45 -3.35 2.81
C CYS A 41 8.55 -4.26 1.96
N PRO A 42 9.09 -4.94 0.93
CA PRO A 42 8.32 -5.91 0.15
C PRO A 42 7.63 -6.93 1.05
N PRO A 43 6.34 -7.25 0.79
CA PRO A 43 5.56 -6.95 -0.42
C PRO A 43 4.73 -5.64 -0.36
N ILE A 44 5.00 -4.73 0.58
CA ILE A 44 4.24 -3.48 0.80
C ILE A 44 5.11 -2.25 0.50
N SER A 45 6.19 -2.41 -0.28
CA SER A 45 7.10 -1.31 -0.57
C SER A 45 6.43 -0.26 -1.44
N PHE A 46 7.03 0.94 -1.50
CA PHE A 46 6.64 1.97 -2.46
C PHE A 46 6.56 1.44 -3.90
N THR A 47 7.56 0.65 -4.32
CA THR A 47 7.64 0.07 -5.66
C THR A 47 6.50 -0.90 -5.92
N ASP A 48 6.12 -1.71 -4.93
CA ASP A 48 5.01 -2.66 -5.04
C ASP A 48 3.69 -1.91 -5.21
N PHE A 49 3.47 -0.86 -4.41
CA PHE A 49 2.27 -0.05 -4.49
C PHE A 49 2.18 0.75 -5.81
N ALA A 50 3.29 1.34 -6.26
CA ALA A 50 3.34 2.04 -7.54
C ALA A 50 3.06 1.09 -8.72
N SER A 51 3.62 -0.12 -8.68
CA SER A 51 3.37 -1.15 -9.70
C SER A 51 1.91 -1.61 -9.71
N TYR A 52 1.31 -1.74 -8.52
CA TYR A 52 -0.11 -2.04 -8.36
C TYR A 52 -1.00 -0.96 -8.99
N LEU A 53 -0.75 0.32 -8.69
CA LEU A 53 -1.51 1.43 -9.29
C LEU A 53 -1.32 1.51 -10.81
N ALA A 54 -0.10 1.25 -11.30
CA ALA A 54 0.23 1.33 -12.72
C ALA A 54 -0.42 0.24 -13.58
N LYS A 55 -0.61 -0.97 -13.03
CA LYS A 55 -0.97 -2.15 -13.84
C LYS A 55 -2.31 -2.76 -13.48
N ARG A 56 -2.75 -2.58 -12.24
CA ARG A 56 -3.98 -3.20 -11.74
C ARG A 56 -5.10 -2.20 -11.58
N GLU A 57 -4.88 -1.10 -10.86
CA GLU A 57 -5.90 -0.06 -10.72
C GLU A 57 -5.93 0.92 -11.89
N MET A 58 -4.84 1.03 -12.65
CA MET A 58 -4.69 1.99 -13.75
C MET A 58 -4.88 3.45 -13.30
N THR A 59 -4.42 3.77 -12.08
CA THR A 59 -4.56 5.10 -11.46
C THR A 59 -3.21 5.65 -10.98
N LEU A 60 -2.15 5.46 -11.77
CA LEU A 60 -0.79 5.86 -11.40
C LEU A 60 -0.64 7.39 -11.30
N GLU A 61 -1.40 8.14 -12.10
CA GLU A 61 -1.45 9.59 -12.11
C GLU A 61 -1.76 10.19 -10.74
N ASN A 62 -2.61 9.54 -9.94
CA ASN A 62 -2.90 9.96 -8.57
C ASN A 62 -1.65 9.96 -7.69
N LEU A 63 -0.84 8.89 -7.78
CA LEU A 63 0.41 8.78 -7.04
C LEU A 63 1.44 9.80 -7.55
N LEU A 64 1.57 9.97 -8.87
CA LEU A 64 2.48 10.93 -9.47
C LEU A 64 2.16 12.36 -9.04
N PHE A 65 0.87 12.71 -9.00
CA PHE A 65 0.42 14.02 -8.54
C PHE A 65 0.73 14.26 -7.06
N VAL A 66 0.48 13.27 -6.18
CA VAL A 66 0.82 13.37 -4.75
C VAL A 66 2.32 13.58 -4.53
N LEU A 67 3.16 12.84 -5.27
CA LEU A 67 4.62 12.99 -5.18
C LEU A 67 5.09 14.35 -5.70
N TRP A 68 4.54 14.78 -6.84
CA TRP A 68 4.81 16.10 -7.40
C TRP A 68 4.41 17.20 -6.42
N PHE A 69 3.18 17.17 -5.88
CA PHE A 69 2.66 18.19 -4.96
C PHE A 69 3.52 18.31 -3.69
N ARG A 70 3.95 17.19 -3.10
CA ARG A 70 4.84 17.19 -1.92
C ARG A 70 6.18 17.86 -2.23
N SER A 71 6.80 17.52 -3.37
CA SER A 71 8.05 18.13 -3.81
C SER A 71 7.88 19.61 -4.15
N TYR A 72 6.79 19.95 -4.84
CA TYR A 72 6.43 21.31 -5.23
C TYR A 72 6.26 22.20 -4.00
N SER A 73 5.44 21.77 -3.03
CA SER A 73 5.18 22.52 -1.79
C SER A 73 6.45 22.77 -0.98
N HIS A 74 7.31 21.76 -0.86
CA HIS A 74 8.58 21.88 -0.14
C HIS A 74 9.54 22.87 -0.81
N ARG A 75 9.70 22.80 -2.13
CA ARG A 75 10.58 23.73 -2.87
C ARG A 75 10.01 25.14 -2.94
N TRP A 76 8.68 25.26 -3.06
CA TRP A 76 8.01 26.55 -3.05
C TRP A 76 8.27 27.26 -1.72
N ALA A 77 8.09 26.59 -0.57
CA ALA A 77 8.37 27.17 0.74
C ALA A 77 9.82 27.67 0.94
N GLN A 78 10.78 27.19 0.15
CA GLN A 78 12.18 27.60 0.19
C GLN A 78 12.51 28.78 -0.74
N ALA A 79 11.58 29.17 -1.63
CA ALA A 79 11.79 30.30 -2.53
C ALA A 79 11.66 31.64 -1.78
N SER A 80 12.52 32.61 -2.13
CA SER A 80 12.62 33.93 -1.48
C SER A 80 11.33 34.75 -1.54
N ASP A 81 10.56 34.57 -2.61
CA ASP A 81 9.50 35.50 -3.01
C ASP A 81 8.07 35.01 -2.74
N THR A 82 7.95 33.90 -2.00
CA THR A 82 6.67 33.28 -1.63
C THR A 82 5.70 34.21 -0.91
N HIS A 83 6.22 35.06 -0.03
CA HIS A 83 5.43 36.03 0.74
C HIS A 83 4.72 37.09 -0.12
N ARG A 84 5.14 37.26 -1.38
CA ARG A 84 4.54 38.18 -2.37
C ARG A 84 3.74 37.45 -3.43
N VAL A 85 3.29 36.23 -3.14
CA VAL A 85 2.36 35.47 -3.98
C VAL A 85 0.99 35.44 -3.28
N PRO A 86 -0.11 35.79 -3.97
CA PRO A 86 -1.44 35.75 -3.35
C PRO A 86 -1.86 34.31 -3.08
N VAL A 87 -2.25 33.97 -1.86
CA VAL A 87 -2.66 32.60 -1.50
C VAL A 87 -4.18 32.48 -1.59
N PRO A 88 -4.75 31.49 -2.34
CA PRO A 88 -6.19 31.29 -2.41
C PRO A 88 -6.75 30.63 -1.15
N LEU A 89 -8.01 30.92 -0.82
CA LEU A 89 -8.77 30.10 0.11
C LEU A 89 -9.13 28.75 -0.50
N THR A 90 -8.93 27.70 0.28
CA THR A 90 -9.20 26.31 -0.14
C THR A 90 -10.53 25.77 0.40
N GLU A 91 -11.24 26.56 1.21
CA GLU A 91 -12.50 26.18 1.83
C GLU A 91 -13.63 26.02 0.79
N LEU A 92 -14.44 24.97 0.98
CA LEU A 92 -15.45 24.51 0.00
C LEU A 92 -16.43 25.62 -0.43
N HIS A 93 -16.80 26.50 0.50
CA HIS A 93 -17.81 27.54 0.32
C HIS A 93 -17.34 28.71 -0.56
N HIS A 94 -16.01 28.91 -0.70
CA HIS A 94 -15.41 30.09 -1.34
C HIS A 94 -14.75 29.80 -2.69
N ARG A 95 -15.00 28.63 -3.28
CA ARG A 95 -14.39 28.22 -4.57
C ARG A 95 -14.66 29.19 -5.74
N HIS A 96 -15.73 29.96 -5.68
CA HIS A 96 -16.10 30.92 -6.73
C HIS A 96 -15.33 32.24 -6.65
N ASP A 97 -14.79 32.60 -5.48
CA ASP A 97 -13.92 33.76 -5.31
C ASP A 97 -12.82 33.46 -4.27
N PRO A 98 -11.73 32.78 -4.69
CA PRO A 98 -10.70 32.31 -3.77
C PRO A 98 -9.89 33.42 -3.09
N PHE A 99 -9.93 34.64 -3.63
CA PHE A 99 -9.06 35.74 -3.22
C PHE A 99 -9.80 36.87 -2.49
N THR A 100 -11.10 36.75 -2.22
CA THR A 100 -11.91 37.84 -1.61
C THR A 100 -11.34 38.34 -0.29
N HIS A 101 -10.69 37.46 0.47
CA HIS A 101 -10.12 37.76 1.78
C HIS A 101 -8.82 38.56 1.74
N LEU A 102 -8.17 38.67 0.57
CA LEU A 102 -6.94 39.42 0.44
C LEU A 102 -7.26 40.92 0.44
N THR A 103 -7.04 41.56 1.57
CA THR A 103 -7.20 43.03 1.74
C THR A 103 -5.97 43.82 1.28
N VAL A 104 -4.89 43.13 0.89
CA VAL A 104 -3.64 43.76 0.47
C VAL A 104 -3.76 44.28 -0.96
N SER A 105 -3.26 45.50 -1.20
CA SER A 105 -3.31 46.13 -2.52
C SER A 105 -2.71 45.22 -3.61
N PRO A 106 -3.34 45.13 -4.80
CA PRO A 106 -2.82 44.39 -5.95
C PRO A 106 -1.34 44.66 -6.25
N ASP A 107 -0.89 45.91 -6.05
CA ASP A 107 0.47 46.38 -6.37
C ASP A 107 1.58 45.77 -5.49
N SER A 108 1.20 45.14 -4.37
CA SER A 108 2.15 44.48 -3.46
C SER A 108 2.59 43.09 -3.95
N TRP A 109 1.74 42.46 -4.76
CA TRP A 109 1.94 41.11 -5.27
C TRP A 109 2.87 41.10 -6.47
N LEU A 110 3.59 40.00 -6.66
CA LEU A 110 4.37 39.80 -7.86
C LEU A 110 3.46 39.53 -9.06
N ASP A 111 3.84 40.10 -10.20
CA ASP A 111 3.23 39.76 -11.47
C ASP A 111 3.34 38.24 -11.69
N PRO A 112 2.32 37.58 -12.28
CA PRO A 112 2.31 36.14 -12.42
C PRO A 112 3.54 35.54 -13.10
N ILE A 113 4.22 36.30 -13.97
CA ILE A 113 5.43 35.84 -14.66
C ILE A 113 6.66 35.83 -13.74
N ASP A 114 6.71 36.71 -12.74
CA ASP A 114 7.80 36.85 -11.77
C ASP A 114 7.61 35.96 -10.54
N GLN A 115 6.44 35.30 -10.43
CA GLN A 115 6.16 34.38 -9.33
C GLN A 115 7.05 33.13 -9.38
N PRO A 116 7.52 32.64 -8.22
CA PRO A 116 8.39 31.49 -8.17
C PRO A 116 7.70 30.25 -8.77
N MET A 117 8.50 29.44 -9.49
CA MET A 117 8.10 28.12 -10.00
C MET A 117 6.88 28.14 -10.95
N ARG A 118 6.63 29.27 -11.63
CA ARG A 118 5.50 29.48 -12.54
C ARG A 118 5.40 28.43 -13.64
N ASP A 119 6.51 28.18 -14.34
CA ASP A 119 6.59 27.22 -15.45
C ASP A 119 6.29 25.79 -14.99
N GLU A 120 6.73 25.44 -13.77
CA GLU A 120 6.46 24.12 -13.22
C GLU A 120 4.97 23.96 -12.87
N ALA A 121 4.37 24.97 -12.25
CA ALA A 121 2.96 24.96 -11.91
C ALA A 121 2.07 24.87 -13.17
N GLN A 122 2.45 25.57 -14.25
CA GLN A 122 1.78 25.47 -15.55
C GLN A 122 1.96 24.09 -16.20
N ARG A 123 3.16 23.50 -16.14
CA ARG A 123 3.40 22.15 -16.65
C ARG A 123 2.60 21.10 -15.87
N ALA A 124 2.48 21.25 -14.56
CA ALA A 124 1.65 20.39 -13.74
C ALA A 124 0.16 20.50 -14.13
N PHE A 125 -0.32 21.72 -14.36
CA PHE A 125 -1.67 21.94 -14.89
C PHE A 125 -1.89 21.23 -16.24
N ALA A 126 -0.97 21.39 -17.19
CA ALA A 126 -1.03 20.74 -18.50
C ALA A 126 -0.95 19.20 -18.41
N THR A 127 -0.24 18.67 -17.42
CA THR A 127 -0.03 17.22 -17.27
C THR A 127 -1.21 16.53 -16.58
N PHE A 128 -1.76 17.16 -15.53
CA PHE A 128 -2.72 16.52 -14.61
C PHE A 128 -4.15 17.03 -14.75
N PHE A 129 -4.35 18.25 -15.28
CA PHE A 129 -5.65 18.92 -15.26
C PHE A 129 -6.18 19.23 -16.65
N GLN A 130 -5.33 19.34 -17.66
CA GLN A 130 -5.79 19.56 -19.03
C GLN A 130 -6.58 18.34 -19.54
N HIS A 131 -7.75 18.59 -20.12
CA HIS A 131 -8.58 17.53 -20.72
C HIS A 131 -7.81 16.79 -21.81
N GLY A 132 -7.83 15.46 -21.75
CA GLY A 132 -7.11 14.59 -22.68
C GLY A 132 -5.60 14.54 -22.43
N ALA A 133 -5.10 15.07 -21.31
CA ALA A 133 -3.71 14.92 -20.94
C ALA A 133 -3.36 13.45 -20.66
N THR A 134 -2.09 13.09 -20.89
CA THR A 134 -1.61 11.71 -20.72
C THR A 134 -1.72 11.19 -19.29
N ARG A 135 -1.79 12.10 -18.31
CA ARG A 135 -1.90 11.81 -16.87
C ARG A 135 -3.03 12.62 -16.24
N GLU A 136 -4.10 12.84 -17.00
CA GLU A 136 -5.27 13.56 -16.50
C GLU A 136 -5.83 12.89 -15.22
N LEU A 137 -5.98 13.67 -14.16
CA LEU A 137 -6.57 13.24 -12.91
C LEU A 137 -8.10 13.15 -13.04
N ASN A 138 -8.68 12.14 -12.41
CA ASN A 138 -10.12 12.03 -12.26
C ASN A 138 -10.63 12.98 -11.16
N CYS A 139 -10.66 14.28 -11.47
CA CYS A 139 -11.23 15.31 -10.61
C CYS A 139 -12.43 15.99 -11.27
N THR A 140 -13.27 16.62 -10.45
CA THR A 140 -14.47 17.34 -10.93
C THR A 140 -14.09 18.56 -11.78
N ASP A 141 -14.93 18.89 -12.77
CA ASP A 141 -14.72 20.04 -13.65
C ASP A 141 -14.63 21.36 -12.87
N ASP A 142 -15.37 21.46 -11.77
CA ASP A 142 -15.33 22.61 -10.85
C ASP A 142 -13.94 22.77 -10.21
N LEU A 143 -13.33 21.67 -9.73
CA LEU A 143 -11.99 21.71 -9.15
C LEU A 143 -10.93 22.01 -10.21
N ARG A 144 -11.07 21.44 -11.41
CA ARG A 144 -10.19 21.75 -12.53
C ARG A 144 -10.27 23.23 -12.91
N GLY A 145 -11.48 23.78 -13.00
CA GLY A 145 -11.73 25.20 -13.25
C GLY A 145 -11.20 26.11 -12.15
N PHE A 146 -11.37 25.71 -10.89
CA PHE A 146 -10.81 26.40 -9.72
C PHE A 146 -9.29 26.52 -9.80
N VAL A 147 -8.59 25.38 -10.02
CA VAL A 147 -7.13 25.36 -10.16
C VAL A 147 -6.70 26.25 -11.31
N GLY A 148 -7.35 26.13 -12.48
CA GLY A 148 -7.04 26.94 -13.65
C GLY A 148 -7.23 28.44 -13.43
N THR A 149 -8.26 28.83 -12.68
CA THR A 149 -8.54 30.25 -12.35
C THR A 149 -7.54 30.79 -11.34
N CYS A 150 -7.26 30.05 -10.28
CA CYS A 150 -6.30 30.45 -9.25
C CYS A 150 -4.89 30.56 -9.81
N LEU A 151 -4.49 29.62 -10.68
CA LEU A 151 -3.17 29.57 -11.28
C LEU A 151 -2.87 30.76 -12.21
N ARG A 152 -3.89 31.51 -12.66
CA ARG A 152 -3.67 32.78 -13.38
C ARG A 152 -3.05 33.85 -12.48
N ARG A 153 -3.30 33.78 -11.18
CA ARG A 153 -2.92 34.81 -10.20
C ARG A 153 -1.87 34.34 -9.20
N SER A 154 -1.75 33.04 -8.96
CA SER A 154 -0.95 32.49 -7.86
C SER A 154 -0.21 31.22 -8.27
N THR A 155 1.02 31.07 -7.81
CA THR A 155 1.78 29.80 -7.80
C THR A 155 1.79 29.14 -6.42
N ALA A 156 0.97 29.60 -5.47
CA ALA A 156 0.95 29.02 -4.14
C ALA A 156 0.48 27.54 -4.20
N PRO A 157 1.10 26.61 -3.44
CA PRO A 157 0.68 25.21 -3.41
C PRO A 157 -0.78 25.02 -3.03
N GLU A 158 -1.35 25.94 -2.25
CA GLU A 158 -2.76 25.99 -1.87
C GLU A 158 -3.71 25.96 -3.07
N VAL A 159 -3.27 26.45 -4.24
CA VAL A 159 -4.01 26.33 -5.51
C VAL A 159 -4.39 24.88 -5.81
N PHE A 160 -3.49 23.94 -5.56
CA PHE A 160 -3.66 22.51 -5.88
C PHE A 160 -4.18 21.69 -4.68
N ARG A 161 -4.22 22.29 -3.49
CA ARG A 161 -4.49 21.59 -2.24
C ARG A 161 -5.85 20.89 -2.18
N PRO A 162 -6.98 21.47 -2.66
CA PRO A 162 -8.26 20.76 -2.67
C PRO A 162 -8.23 19.45 -3.46
N VAL A 163 -7.49 19.44 -4.57
CA VAL A 163 -7.34 18.24 -5.41
C VAL A 163 -6.36 17.26 -4.76
N TYR A 164 -5.30 17.76 -4.14
CA TYR A 164 -4.39 16.92 -3.37
C TYR A 164 -5.11 16.17 -2.26
N ASP A 165 -5.97 16.84 -1.49
CA ASP A 165 -6.70 16.21 -0.39
C ASP A 165 -7.65 15.10 -0.88
N GLU A 166 -8.32 15.31 -2.01
CA GLU A 166 -9.20 14.30 -2.63
C GLU A 166 -8.41 13.11 -3.19
N VAL A 167 -7.33 13.36 -3.92
CA VAL A 167 -6.48 12.32 -4.52
C VAL A 167 -5.76 11.53 -3.43
N TYR A 168 -5.20 12.20 -2.43
CA TYR A 168 -4.53 11.57 -1.29
C TYR A 168 -5.53 10.73 -0.49
N GLY A 169 -6.72 11.27 -0.23
CA GLY A 169 -7.81 10.53 0.43
C GLY A 169 -8.24 9.30 -0.35
N THR A 170 -8.31 9.38 -1.68
CA THR A 170 -8.63 8.24 -2.55
C THR A 170 -7.56 7.15 -2.46
N LEU A 171 -6.29 7.54 -2.54
CA LEU A 171 -5.17 6.59 -2.42
C LEU A 171 -5.14 5.92 -1.04
N GLU A 172 -5.36 6.67 0.05
CA GLU A 172 -5.27 6.14 1.41
C GLU A 172 -6.50 5.30 1.79
N MET A 173 -7.71 5.72 1.40
CA MET A 173 -8.94 5.06 1.85
C MET A 173 -9.45 3.98 0.89
N GLN A 174 -9.07 4.01 -0.38
CA GLN A 174 -9.56 3.06 -1.38
C GLN A 174 -8.43 2.18 -1.94
N SER A 175 -7.41 2.78 -2.54
CA SER A 175 -6.35 2.03 -3.23
C SER A 175 -5.47 1.23 -2.28
N LEU A 176 -5.03 1.85 -1.17
CA LEU A 176 -4.14 1.20 -0.22
C LEU A 176 -4.78 -0.02 0.47
N PRO A 177 -6.03 0.03 0.99
CA PRO A 177 -6.68 -1.15 1.54
C PRO A 177 -6.85 -2.28 0.52
N ARG A 178 -7.25 -1.96 -0.72
CA ARG A 178 -7.37 -2.95 -1.81
C ARG A 178 -6.03 -3.60 -2.15
N PHE A 179 -4.96 -2.81 -2.14
CA PHE A 179 -3.60 -3.31 -2.30
C PHE A 179 -3.20 -4.24 -1.15
N ILE A 180 -3.45 -3.83 0.10
CA ILE A 180 -3.15 -4.62 1.29
C ILE A 180 -3.92 -5.96 1.28
N ASP A 181 -5.20 -5.94 0.92
CA ASP A 181 -6.02 -7.15 0.80
C ASP A 181 -5.50 -8.10 -0.28
N LEU A 182 -5.01 -7.55 -1.40
CA LEU A 182 -4.43 -8.34 -2.48
C LEU A 182 -3.14 -9.07 -2.06
N ILE A 183 -2.25 -8.40 -1.34
CA ILE A 183 -0.96 -8.95 -0.93
C ILE A 183 -1.07 -9.84 0.32
N ARG A 184 -2.21 -9.78 1.04
CA ARG A 184 -2.50 -10.66 2.17
C ARG A 184 -2.51 -12.14 1.80
N SER A 185 -2.91 -12.47 0.56
CA SER A 185 -2.87 -13.83 0.02
C SER A 185 -1.51 -14.11 -0.64
N ASN A 186 -0.82 -15.15 -0.16
CA ASN A 186 0.44 -15.62 -0.77
C ASN A 186 0.20 -16.48 -2.03
N THR A 187 -1.06 -16.78 -2.34
CA THR A 187 -1.49 -17.67 -3.43
C THR A 187 -2.33 -16.91 -4.47
N ASN A 188 -2.21 -17.31 -5.74
CA ASN A 188 -3.06 -16.79 -6.83
C ASN A 188 -4.38 -17.57 -6.94
N TRP A 189 -5.39 -17.01 -7.61
CA TRP A 189 -6.72 -17.63 -7.71
C TRP A 189 -6.68 -19.02 -8.38
N LYS A 190 -5.83 -19.21 -9.40
CA LYS A 190 -5.66 -20.50 -10.09
C LYS A 190 -5.16 -21.59 -9.14
N LYS A 191 -4.16 -21.26 -8.32
CA LYS A 191 -3.56 -22.19 -7.35
C LYS A 191 -4.44 -22.40 -6.14
N GLN A 192 -5.21 -21.40 -5.71
CA GLN A 192 -6.30 -21.58 -4.73
C GLN A 192 -7.33 -22.59 -5.26
N GLY A 193 -7.76 -22.46 -6.52
CA GLY A 193 -8.65 -23.41 -7.18
C GLY A 193 -8.08 -24.83 -7.23
N TYR A 194 -6.81 -24.98 -7.62
CA TYR A 194 -6.11 -26.28 -7.59
C TYR A 194 -6.13 -26.93 -6.20
N TRP A 195 -5.74 -26.19 -5.15
CA TRP A 195 -5.73 -26.73 -3.78
C TRP A 195 -7.13 -27.00 -3.25
N CYS A 196 -8.13 -26.22 -3.69
CA CYS A 196 -9.53 -26.49 -3.39
C CYS A 196 -9.98 -27.82 -4.00
N MET A 197 -9.63 -28.09 -5.27
CA MET A 197 -9.94 -29.37 -5.93
C MET A 197 -9.26 -30.56 -5.24
N VAL A 198 -7.96 -30.44 -4.95
CA VAL A 198 -7.20 -31.50 -4.22
C VAL A 198 -7.81 -31.75 -2.85
N GLY A 199 -8.08 -30.68 -2.08
CA GLY A 199 -8.68 -30.80 -0.75
C GLY A 199 -10.09 -31.39 -0.76
N ALA A 200 -10.92 -31.04 -1.75
CA ALA A 200 -12.25 -31.63 -1.93
C ALA A 200 -12.16 -33.12 -2.29
N PHE A 201 -11.22 -33.49 -3.16
CA PHE A 201 -10.97 -34.90 -3.52
C PHE A 201 -10.53 -35.72 -2.30
N ASP A 202 -9.56 -35.24 -1.52
CA ASP A 202 -9.08 -35.94 -0.31
C ASP A 202 -10.18 -36.06 0.75
N LEU A 203 -10.99 -35.02 0.92
CA LEU A 203 -12.13 -35.04 1.85
C LEU A 203 -13.18 -36.09 1.41
N LEU A 204 -13.52 -36.13 0.12
CA LEU A 204 -14.45 -37.12 -0.43
C LEU A 204 -13.91 -38.55 -0.27
N CYS A 205 -12.64 -38.78 -0.60
CA CYS A 205 -11.97 -40.07 -0.40
C CYS A 205 -12.00 -40.51 1.07
N GLY A 206 -11.73 -39.59 2.01
CA GLY A 206 -11.80 -39.85 3.44
C GLY A 206 -13.22 -40.22 3.91
N ILE A 207 -14.24 -39.48 3.46
CA ILE A 207 -15.65 -39.77 3.79
C ILE A 207 -16.07 -41.12 3.21
N ILE A 208 -15.75 -41.40 1.94
CA ILE A 208 -16.07 -42.68 1.29
C ILE A 208 -15.39 -43.82 2.04
N LEU A 209 -14.10 -43.71 2.33
CA LEU A 209 -13.35 -44.72 3.09
C LEU A 209 -13.98 -44.95 4.48
N PHE A 210 -14.37 -43.89 5.19
CA PHE A 210 -15.05 -44.01 6.48
C PHE A 210 -16.38 -44.75 6.36
N VAL A 211 -17.20 -44.43 5.36
CA VAL A 211 -18.49 -45.09 5.11
C VAL A 211 -18.28 -46.56 4.76
N LEU A 212 -17.35 -46.87 3.85
CA LEU A 212 -17.03 -48.24 3.48
C LEU A 212 -16.56 -49.07 4.69
N LEU A 213 -15.64 -48.54 5.49
CA LEU A 213 -15.19 -49.18 6.72
C LEU A 213 -16.30 -49.31 7.77
N THR A 214 -17.32 -48.45 7.73
CA THR A 214 -18.46 -48.53 8.66
C THR A 214 -19.51 -49.54 8.22
N LEU A 215 -19.77 -49.66 6.92
CA LEU A 215 -20.80 -50.54 6.36
C LEU A 215 -20.33 -51.99 6.16
N PHE A 216 -19.07 -52.19 5.73
CA PHE A 216 -18.57 -53.51 5.35
C PHE A 216 -17.87 -54.27 6.49
N LEU A 217 -17.49 -53.60 7.58
CA LEU A 217 -16.93 -54.26 8.76
C LEU A 217 -18.04 -54.66 9.72
N LYS A 218 -18.02 -55.93 10.15
CA LYS A 218 -18.99 -56.47 11.12
C LYS A 218 -18.99 -55.64 12.41
N PRO A 219 -20.15 -55.48 13.07
CA PRO A 219 -20.21 -54.81 14.36
C PRO A 219 -19.41 -55.60 15.39
N THR A 220 -18.33 -55.00 15.88
CA THR A 220 -17.40 -55.60 16.84
C THR A 220 -17.30 -54.78 18.12
N HIS A 221 -16.66 -55.32 19.16
CA HIS A 221 -16.45 -54.66 20.45
C HIS A 221 -15.84 -53.25 20.30
N PHE A 222 -16.11 -52.36 21.25
CA PHE A 222 -15.72 -50.94 21.23
C PHE A 222 -14.25 -50.68 20.85
N SER A 223 -13.32 -51.56 21.25
CA SER A 223 -11.88 -51.44 20.93
C SER A 223 -11.54 -51.58 19.43
N GLN A 224 -12.37 -52.24 18.62
CA GLN A 224 -12.12 -52.44 17.19
C GLN A 224 -12.66 -51.30 16.31
N ARG A 225 -13.33 -50.29 16.90
CA ARG A 225 -13.79 -49.09 16.18
C ARG A 225 -12.63 -48.23 15.66
N ALA A 226 -11.42 -48.41 16.22
CA ALA A 226 -10.19 -47.75 15.80
C ALA A 226 -9.78 -48.06 14.35
N ILE A 227 -10.29 -49.15 13.76
CA ILE A 227 -10.04 -49.48 12.35
C ILE A 227 -10.52 -48.41 11.36
N ARG A 228 -11.38 -47.49 11.80
CA ARG A 228 -11.86 -46.34 11.02
C ARG A 228 -10.90 -45.15 11.01
N LEU A 229 -9.92 -45.11 11.93
CA LEU A 229 -8.96 -44.00 12.07
C LEU A 229 -8.15 -43.67 10.80
N PRO A 230 -7.80 -44.60 9.90
CA PRO A 230 -7.10 -44.25 8.67
C PRO A 230 -7.85 -43.23 7.79
N SER A 231 -9.19 -43.29 7.79
CA SER A 231 -10.01 -42.30 7.06
C SER A 231 -9.87 -40.87 7.62
N ALA A 232 -9.58 -40.73 8.92
CA ALA A 232 -9.40 -39.43 9.56
C ALA A 232 -8.16 -38.69 9.04
N ILE A 233 -7.14 -39.41 8.56
CA ILE A 233 -5.95 -38.81 7.95
C ILE A 233 -6.34 -38.04 6.69
N PHE A 234 -7.11 -38.68 5.80
CA PHE A 234 -7.60 -38.05 4.56
C PHE A 234 -8.53 -36.86 4.84
N VAL A 235 -9.45 -37.01 5.81
CA VAL A 235 -10.34 -35.91 6.21
C VAL A 235 -9.54 -34.73 6.78
N TRP A 236 -8.51 -34.99 7.58
CA TRP A 236 -7.65 -33.94 8.14
C TRP A 236 -6.88 -33.19 7.04
N PHE A 237 -6.22 -33.92 6.13
CA PHE A 237 -5.50 -33.31 4.99
C PHE A 237 -6.44 -32.55 4.04
N GLY A 238 -7.59 -33.13 3.71
CA GLY A 238 -8.59 -32.48 2.86
C GLY A 238 -9.14 -31.19 3.47
N SER A 239 -9.50 -31.24 4.76
CA SER A 239 -9.99 -30.07 5.51
C SER A 239 -8.92 -28.98 5.62
N GLY A 240 -7.67 -29.37 5.93
CA GLY A 240 -6.54 -28.45 6.01
C GLY A 240 -6.23 -27.77 4.66
N SER A 241 -6.32 -28.53 3.57
CA SER A 241 -6.10 -28.01 2.20
C SER A 241 -7.21 -27.06 1.77
N LEU A 242 -8.47 -27.39 2.05
CA LEU A 242 -9.62 -26.51 1.79
C LEU A 242 -9.54 -25.21 2.59
N TYR A 243 -9.22 -25.30 3.89
CA TYR A 243 -9.05 -24.12 4.73
C TYR A 243 -7.89 -23.24 4.23
N SER A 244 -6.77 -23.85 3.87
CA SER A 244 -5.61 -23.14 3.31
C SER A 244 -5.96 -22.44 1.99
N ALA A 245 -6.69 -23.12 1.10
CA ALA A 245 -7.18 -22.55 -0.16
C ALA A 245 -8.12 -21.36 0.08
N TYR A 246 -9.09 -21.49 1.01
CA TYR A 246 -10.00 -20.42 1.40
C TYR A 246 -9.27 -19.19 1.95
N ARG A 247 -8.23 -19.41 2.76
CA ARG A 247 -7.40 -18.33 3.32
C ARG A 247 -6.39 -17.76 2.32
N GLY A 248 -6.26 -18.34 1.13
CA GLY A 248 -5.24 -17.97 0.16
C GLY A 248 -3.82 -18.25 0.62
N PHE A 249 -3.65 -19.23 1.51
CA PHE A 249 -2.38 -19.62 2.10
C PHE A 249 -1.86 -20.92 1.48
N CYS A 250 -0.61 -20.90 1.00
CA CYS A 250 0.12 -22.08 0.57
C CYS A 250 1.39 -22.23 1.39
N SER A 251 1.52 -23.35 2.10
CA SER A 251 2.67 -23.66 2.96
C SER A 251 3.99 -23.77 2.19
N HIS A 252 3.98 -24.35 0.98
CA HIS A 252 5.18 -24.44 0.12
C HIS A 252 5.71 -23.08 -0.35
N VAL A 253 4.83 -22.10 -0.54
CA VAL A 253 5.21 -20.73 -0.92
C VAL A 253 5.73 -19.99 0.30
N TRP A 254 5.03 -20.12 1.43
CA TRP A 254 5.44 -19.57 2.71
C TRP A 254 6.79 -20.10 3.19
N GLY A 255 7.07 -21.39 3.04
CA GLY A 255 8.34 -22.01 3.45
C GLY A 255 9.56 -21.48 2.70
N ARG A 256 9.36 -20.82 1.55
CA ARG A 256 10.41 -20.13 0.78
C ARG A 256 10.48 -18.63 1.10
N SER A 257 9.77 -18.16 2.13
CA SER A 257 9.63 -16.74 2.47
C SER A 257 9.25 -15.88 1.26
N SER A 258 8.47 -16.46 0.35
CA SER A 258 8.15 -15.88 -0.96
C SER A 258 6.65 -15.68 -1.09
N MET A 259 6.25 -14.79 -1.99
CA MET A 259 4.88 -14.69 -2.49
C MET A 259 4.82 -15.25 -3.91
N GLN A 260 3.71 -15.86 -4.30
CA GLN A 260 3.49 -16.17 -5.70
C GLN A 260 3.40 -14.86 -6.49
N ILE A 261 4.31 -14.67 -7.45
CA ILE A 261 4.33 -13.53 -8.39
C ILE A 261 2.94 -13.36 -8.99
N LYS A 262 2.44 -12.11 -8.99
CA LYS A 262 1.11 -11.81 -9.50
C LYS A 262 1.13 -11.79 -11.03
N PRO A 263 0.00 -12.05 -11.72
CA PRO A 263 -0.03 -12.14 -13.17
C PRO A 263 0.57 -10.94 -13.92
N TRP A 264 0.34 -9.71 -13.44
CA TRP A 264 0.88 -8.48 -14.02
C TRP A 264 2.36 -8.20 -13.69
N GLU A 265 2.95 -8.96 -12.76
CA GLU A 265 4.37 -8.93 -12.45
C GLU A 265 5.16 -9.92 -13.32
N LEU A 266 4.49 -10.93 -13.90
CA LEU A 266 5.13 -11.95 -14.74
C LEU A 266 5.81 -11.34 -15.96
N ASP A 267 5.18 -10.37 -16.63
CA ASP A 267 5.74 -9.72 -17.82
C ASP A 267 7.01 -8.90 -17.53
N GLU A 268 7.20 -8.47 -16.28
CA GLU A 268 8.45 -7.84 -15.85
C GLU A 268 9.52 -8.86 -15.52
N TRP A 269 9.14 -9.97 -14.87
CA TRP A 269 10.07 -11.06 -14.61
C TRP A 269 10.62 -11.63 -15.91
N ALA A 270 9.75 -11.90 -16.90
CA ALA A 270 10.15 -12.37 -18.21
C ALA A 270 11.13 -11.39 -18.88
N ARG A 271 10.79 -10.09 -18.95
CA ARG A 271 11.68 -9.07 -19.52
C ARG A 271 13.02 -8.92 -18.79
N ARG A 272 13.03 -9.08 -17.45
CA ARG A 272 14.28 -9.03 -16.67
C ARG A 272 15.16 -10.24 -16.97
N GLU A 273 14.58 -11.44 -17.06
CA GLU A 273 15.30 -12.65 -17.43
C GLU A 273 15.90 -12.54 -18.84
N ASP A 274 15.10 -12.08 -19.82
CA ASP A 274 15.55 -11.88 -21.21
C ASP A 274 16.70 -10.87 -21.28
N GLY A 275 16.59 -9.73 -20.59
CA GLY A 275 17.64 -8.70 -20.56
C GLY A 275 18.91 -9.10 -19.81
N THR A 276 18.84 -10.06 -18.89
CA THR A 276 20.04 -10.63 -18.23
C THR A 276 20.69 -11.76 -19.02
N ALA A 277 20.01 -12.33 -20.01
CA ALA A 277 20.57 -13.37 -20.89
C ALA A 277 21.37 -12.78 -22.08
N GLU A 278 21.23 -11.47 -22.34
CA GLU A 278 21.91 -10.76 -23.44
C GLU A 278 23.16 -9.97 -23.00
N GLY A 279 23.57 -10.03 -21.73
CA GLY A 279 24.75 -9.34 -21.19
C GLY A 279 25.79 -10.31 -20.62
#